data_AF-A0A326U8X6-F1
#
_entry.id   AF-A0A326U8X6-F1
#
_cell.length_a   1.000
_cell.length_b   1.000
_cell.length_c   1.000
_cell.angle_alpha   90.00
_cell.angle_beta   90.00
_cell.angle_gamma   90.00
#
_symmetry.space_group_name_H-M   'P 1'
#
loop_
_entity.id
_entity.type
_entity.pdbx_description
1 polymer ?
#
loop_
_entity_poly.entity_id
_entity_poly.type
_entity_poly.pdbx_seq_one_letter_code
_entity_poly.pdbx_strand_id
1 'polypeptide(L)'
;MLMNPIAQATQQIFLGGAVKQNHALEHATIVLLSRQYPEVRLSGISFAAGFFVFGNVPTEAILPAAEEALHLLRTTHPDMAVHERCGTNLAVAGILSGLAAMTIARLKRPYSTANNVILASTAALVLARPLGLTIQRFVTTQTPNSSMRILEVKPMKVFGANAHFVRTENPDASGLFA
;
A
#
# COMPACT_ATOMS: atom_id res chain seq x y z
N MET A 1 2.62 -18.97 -14.74
CA MET A 1 1.82 -18.69 -15.96
C MET A 1 1.45 -17.21 -15.93
N LEU A 2 1.69 -16.44 -16.98
CA LEU A 2 1.40 -15.00 -16.96
C LEU A 2 -0.12 -14.76 -16.78
N MET A 3 -0.48 -14.02 -15.73
CA MET A 3 -1.87 -13.72 -15.41
C MET A 3 -2.49 -12.82 -16.49
N ASN A 4 -3.60 -13.26 -17.09
CA ASN A 4 -4.30 -12.51 -18.15
C ASN A 4 -4.74 -11.12 -17.62
N PRO A 5 -4.73 -10.06 -18.46
CA PRO A 5 -5.21 -8.72 -18.12
C PRO A 5 -6.55 -8.66 -17.37
N ILE A 6 -7.52 -9.50 -17.74
CA ILE A 6 -8.84 -9.53 -17.07
C ILE A 6 -8.68 -9.96 -15.61
N ALA A 7 -7.91 -11.03 -15.36
CA ALA A 7 -7.67 -11.53 -14.01
C ALA A 7 -6.90 -10.51 -13.16
N GLN A 8 -5.95 -9.78 -13.74
CA GLN A 8 -5.26 -8.69 -13.04
C GLN A 8 -6.22 -7.57 -12.65
N ALA A 9 -7.10 -7.15 -13.56
CA ALA A 9 -8.09 -6.12 -13.28
C ALA A 9 -9.06 -6.56 -12.18
N THR A 10 -9.53 -7.80 -12.21
CA THR A 10 -10.41 -8.35 -11.17
C THR A 10 -9.71 -8.38 -9.81
N GLN A 11 -8.48 -8.89 -9.73
CA GLN A 11 -7.70 -8.88 -8.49
C GLN A 11 -7.51 -7.45 -7.95
N GLN A 12 -7.27 -6.47 -8.82
CA GLN A 12 -7.13 -5.06 -8.42
C GLN A 12 -8.42 -4.47 -7.87
N ILE A 13 -9.55 -4.68 -8.55
CA ILE A 13 -10.85 -4.14 -8.16
C ILE A 13 -11.32 -4.72 -6.82
N PHE A 14 -11.07 -6.02 -6.61
CA PHE A 14 -11.55 -6.73 -5.42
C PHE A 14 -10.51 -6.88 -4.31
N LEU A 15 -9.33 -6.24 -4.42
CA LEU A 15 -8.21 -6.42 -3.48
C LEU A 15 -7.93 -7.90 -3.19
N GLY A 16 -7.78 -8.68 -4.26
CA GLY A 16 -7.55 -10.12 -4.16
C GLY A 16 -6.20 -10.47 -3.51
N GLY A 17 -6.02 -11.75 -3.19
CA GLY A 17 -4.85 -12.24 -2.43
C GLY A 17 -3.53 -11.79 -3.04
N ALA A 18 -3.38 -11.85 -4.37
CA ALA A 18 -2.14 -11.45 -5.05
C ALA A 18 -1.82 -9.95 -4.82
N VAL A 19 -2.82 -9.08 -4.90
CA VAL A 19 -2.65 -7.63 -4.69
C VAL A 19 -2.24 -7.36 -3.24
N LYS A 20 -2.95 -7.95 -2.28
CA LYS A 20 -2.66 -7.76 -0.84
C LYS A 20 -1.28 -8.25 -0.45
N GLN A 21 -0.83 -9.37 -1.02
CA GLN A 21 0.51 -9.91 -0.75
C GLN A 21 1.61 -9.09 -1.39
N ASN A 22 1.43 -8.63 -2.63
CA ASN A 22 2.37 -7.71 -3.27
C ASN A 22 2.43 -6.36 -2.53
N HIS A 23 1.32 -5.88 -1.99
CA HIS A 23 1.26 -4.66 -1.19
C HIS A 23 2.04 -4.78 0.12
N ALA A 24 1.91 -5.92 0.82
CA ALA A 24 2.73 -6.18 2.00
C ALA A 24 4.23 -6.20 1.65
N LEU A 25 4.60 -6.88 0.56
CA LEU A 25 5.98 -6.96 0.09
C LEU A 25 6.54 -5.60 -0.33
N GLU A 26 5.75 -4.78 -1.00
CA GLU A 26 6.11 -3.41 -1.38
C GLU A 26 6.42 -2.55 -0.15
N HIS A 27 5.53 -2.56 0.87
CA HIS A 27 5.76 -1.83 2.11
C HIS A 27 7.08 -2.24 2.78
N ALA A 28 7.29 -3.54 2.98
CA ALA A 28 8.51 -4.03 3.62
C ALA A 28 9.77 -3.69 2.79
N THR A 29 9.69 -3.78 1.46
CA THR A 29 10.79 -3.41 0.55
C THR A 29 11.13 -1.91 0.69
N ILE A 30 10.12 -1.04 0.70
CA ILE A 30 10.30 0.41 0.89
C ILE A 30 10.90 0.72 2.25
N VAL A 31 10.49 0.02 3.31
CA VAL A 31 11.06 0.19 4.65
C VAL A 31 12.56 -0.10 4.65
N LEU A 32 12.97 -1.23 4.07
CA LEU A 32 14.39 -1.60 4.01
C LEU A 32 15.21 -0.63 3.14
N LEU A 33 14.70 -0.28 1.96
CA LEU A 33 15.36 0.70 1.10
C LEU A 33 15.44 2.08 1.74
N SER A 34 14.41 2.52 2.48
CA SER A 34 14.43 3.81 3.20
C SER A 34 15.45 3.83 4.33
N ARG A 35 15.73 2.68 4.95
CA ARG A 35 16.82 2.56 5.96
C ARG A 35 18.19 2.66 5.29
N GLN A 36 18.35 2.06 4.12
CA GLN A 36 19.61 2.08 3.37
C GLN A 36 19.88 3.43 2.71
N TYR A 37 18.82 4.12 2.26
CA TYR A 37 18.88 5.39 1.53
C TYR A 37 17.98 6.46 2.19
N PRO A 38 18.34 6.96 3.38
CA PRO A 38 17.49 7.85 4.18
C PRO A 38 17.18 9.20 3.49
N GLU A 39 18.06 9.66 2.60
CA GLU A 39 17.89 10.90 1.84
C GLU A 39 16.95 10.76 0.64
N VAL A 40 16.58 9.53 0.26
CA VAL A 40 15.74 9.26 -0.90
C VAL A 40 14.28 9.13 -0.47
N ARG A 41 13.41 9.93 -1.09
CA ARG A 41 11.96 9.76 -0.93
C ARG A 41 11.50 8.60 -1.79
N LEU A 42 11.02 7.56 -1.13
CA LEU A 42 10.48 6.35 -1.76
C LEU A 42 8.95 6.31 -1.66
N SER A 43 8.31 5.80 -2.71
CA SER A 43 6.89 5.46 -2.72
C SER A 43 6.66 4.24 -3.59
N GLY A 44 5.54 3.54 -3.41
CA GLY A 44 5.23 2.36 -4.20
C GLY A 44 3.78 2.29 -4.63
N ILE A 45 3.55 1.44 -5.62
CA ILE A 45 2.22 1.11 -6.14
C ILE A 45 2.20 -0.38 -6.45
N SER A 46 1.28 -1.10 -5.82
CA SER A 46 1.17 -2.55 -5.93
C SER A 46 0.05 -2.99 -6.87
N PHE A 47 0.32 -4.08 -7.58
CA PHE A 47 -0.56 -4.73 -8.54
C PHE A 47 -0.56 -6.25 -8.31
N ALA A 48 -1.44 -6.98 -8.97
CA ALA A 48 -1.51 -8.44 -8.83
C ALA A 48 -0.25 -9.15 -9.40
N ALA A 49 0.47 -8.54 -10.34
CA ALA A 49 1.66 -9.12 -10.99
C ALA A 49 3.00 -8.64 -10.39
N GLY A 50 2.97 -7.80 -9.36
CA GLY A 50 4.16 -7.18 -8.79
C GLY A 50 3.88 -5.79 -8.25
N PHE A 51 4.92 -4.99 -8.05
CA PHE A 51 4.79 -3.64 -7.53
C PHE A 51 5.87 -2.72 -8.10
N PHE A 52 5.60 -1.42 -8.10
CA PHE A 52 6.57 -0.39 -8.41
C PHE A 52 7.22 0.16 -7.16
N VAL A 53 8.51 0.46 -7.27
CA VAL A 53 9.27 1.30 -6.35
C VAL A 53 9.67 2.57 -7.10
N PHE A 54 9.22 3.72 -6.62
CA PHE A 54 9.58 5.03 -7.17
C PHE A 54 10.64 5.68 -6.28
N GLY A 55 11.67 6.23 -6.91
CA GLY A 55 12.75 6.93 -6.23
C GLY A 55 14.09 6.72 -6.91
N ASN A 56 15.08 7.53 -6.55
CA ASN A 56 16.40 7.47 -7.14
C ASN A 56 17.32 6.55 -6.32
N VAL A 57 17.18 5.24 -6.51
CA VAL A 57 18.05 4.22 -5.90
C VAL A 57 18.70 3.34 -6.98
N PRO A 58 19.87 2.73 -6.70
CA PRO A 58 20.45 1.74 -7.60
C PRO A 58 19.50 0.56 -7.78
N THR A 59 19.32 0.09 -9.02
CA THR A 59 18.41 -1.05 -9.32
C THR A 59 18.89 -2.32 -8.62
N GLU A 60 20.21 -2.45 -8.49
CA GLU A 60 20.91 -3.58 -7.88
C GLU A 60 20.63 -3.70 -6.38
N ALA A 61 20.19 -2.61 -5.73
CA ALA A 61 19.82 -2.61 -4.31
C ALA A 61 18.38 -3.13 -4.08
N ILE A 62 17.52 -3.10 -5.10
CA ILE A 62 16.09 -3.40 -4.95
C ILE A 62 15.84 -4.90 -4.78
N LEU A 63 16.49 -5.74 -5.59
CA LEU A 63 16.28 -7.19 -5.51
C LEU A 63 16.68 -7.76 -4.15
N PRO A 64 17.88 -7.46 -3.59
CA PRO A 64 18.24 -7.89 -2.24
C PRO A 64 17.26 -7.41 -1.17
N ALA A 65 16.84 -6.14 -1.22
CA ALA A 65 15.88 -5.59 -0.28
C ALA A 65 14.52 -6.27 -0.38
N ALA A 66 14.05 -6.58 -1.59
CA ALA A 66 12.77 -7.26 -1.80
C ALA A 66 12.81 -8.72 -1.31
N GLU A 67 13.91 -9.44 -1.56
CA GLU A 67 14.09 -10.82 -1.05
C GLU A 67 14.18 -10.85 0.48
N GLU A 68 14.92 -9.91 1.08
CA GLU A 68 14.97 -9.77 2.54
C GLU A 68 13.60 -9.41 3.12
N ALA A 69 12.88 -8.46 2.51
CA ALA A 69 11.52 -8.11 2.89
C ALA A 69 10.58 -9.32 2.85
N LEU A 70 10.65 -10.13 1.79
CA LEU A 70 9.85 -11.34 1.65
C LEU A 70 10.14 -12.35 2.77
N HIS A 71 11.42 -12.55 3.08
CA HIS A 71 11.85 -13.43 4.17
C HIS A 71 11.35 -12.93 5.54
N LEU A 72 11.52 -11.64 5.83
CA LEU A 72 11.13 -11.05 7.12
C LEU A 72 9.61 -11.05 7.31
N LEU A 73 8.83 -10.76 6.27
CA LEU A 73 7.36 -10.82 6.32
C LEU A 73 6.82 -12.21 6.67
N ARG A 74 7.49 -13.26 6.18
CA ARG A 74 7.11 -14.66 6.42
C ARG A 74 7.56 -15.18 7.78
N THR A 75 8.50 -14.50 8.45
CA THR A 75 9.19 -15.04 9.63
C THR A 75 9.10 -14.10 10.82
N THR A 76 9.95 -13.09 10.87
CA THR A 76 10.29 -12.35 12.09
C THR A 76 9.59 -11.01 12.22
N HIS A 77 9.13 -10.40 11.11
CA HIS A 77 8.59 -9.05 11.08
C HIS A 77 7.37 -8.92 10.15
N PRO A 78 6.27 -9.65 10.42
CA PRO A 78 5.03 -9.52 9.65
C PRO A 78 4.39 -8.13 9.77
N ASP A 79 4.78 -7.35 10.78
CA ASP A 79 4.34 -5.97 10.99
C ASP A 79 4.88 -4.99 9.94
N MET A 80 5.95 -5.34 9.21
CA MET A 80 6.42 -4.55 8.05
C MET A 80 5.45 -4.56 6.87
N ALA A 81 4.39 -5.38 6.92
CA ALA A 81 3.32 -5.35 5.95
C ALA A 81 2.52 -4.04 5.98
N VAL A 82 2.59 -3.24 7.05
CA VAL A 82 1.89 -1.94 7.16
C VAL A 82 2.88 -0.78 7.13
N HIS A 83 2.49 0.32 6.48
CA HIS A 83 3.34 1.51 6.35
C HIS A 83 2.58 2.80 6.70
N GLU A 84 3.22 3.69 7.46
CA GLU A 84 2.57 4.92 7.94
C GLU A 84 2.24 5.90 6.82
N ARG A 85 2.98 5.86 5.70
CA ARG A 85 2.79 6.75 4.55
C ARG A 85 2.07 6.09 3.37
N CYS A 86 1.35 4.99 3.62
CA CYS A 86 0.54 4.32 2.59
C CYS A 86 -0.65 5.18 2.13
N GLY A 87 -0.98 5.13 0.84
CA GLY A 87 -2.14 5.83 0.27
C GLY A 87 -3.48 5.45 0.92
N THR A 88 -3.61 4.23 1.46
CA THR A 88 -4.77 3.79 2.24
C THR A 88 -5.03 4.71 3.44
N ASN A 89 -3.98 5.20 4.12
CA ASN A 89 -4.14 6.12 5.26
C ASN A 89 -4.74 7.45 4.82
N LEU A 90 -4.30 7.97 3.67
CA LEU A 90 -4.82 9.20 3.09
C LEU A 90 -6.28 9.04 2.67
N ALA A 91 -6.63 7.92 2.03
CA ALA A 91 -8.00 7.62 1.64
C ALA A 91 -8.94 7.55 2.86
N VAL A 92 -8.52 6.84 3.91
CA VAL A 92 -9.29 6.75 5.17
C VAL A 92 -9.47 8.11 5.82
N ALA A 93 -8.41 8.93 5.88
CA ALA A 93 -8.48 10.29 6.40
C ALA A 93 -9.47 11.16 5.62
N GLY A 94 -9.39 11.16 4.29
CA GLY A 94 -10.30 11.92 3.44
C GLY A 94 -11.76 11.50 3.62
N ILE A 95 -12.04 10.20 3.66
CA ILE A 95 -13.40 9.67 3.85
C ILE A 95 -13.94 10.07 5.22
N LEU A 96 -13.21 9.82 6.30
CA LEU A 96 -13.69 10.13 7.66
C LEU A 96 -13.92 11.63 7.85
N SER A 97 -12.97 12.47 7.42
CA SER A 97 -13.09 13.93 7.57
C SER A 97 -14.22 14.49 6.72
N GLY A 98 -14.44 13.95 5.52
CA GLY A 98 -15.56 14.32 4.65
C GLY A 98 -16.91 13.92 5.25
N LEU A 99 -17.04 12.69 5.75
CA LEU A 99 -18.27 12.22 6.41
C LEU A 99 -18.58 13.02 7.68
N ALA A 100 -17.56 13.33 8.48
CA ALA A 100 -17.71 14.18 9.65
C ALA A 100 -18.21 15.59 9.28
N ALA A 101 -17.60 16.20 8.26
CA ALA A 101 -18.04 17.51 7.75
C ALA A 101 -19.49 17.48 7.27
N MET A 102 -19.84 16.50 6.43
CA MET A 102 -21.20 16.36 5.88
C MET A 102 -22.24 16.15 6.98
N THR A 103 -21.91 15.33 7.98
CA THR A 103 -22.81 15.05 9.10
C THR A 103 -23.11 16.33 9.87
N ILE A 104 -22.07 17.07 10.27
CA ILE A 104 -22.24 18.32 11.03
C ILE A 104 -22.91 19.41 10.20
N ALA A 105 -22.56 19.55 8.91
CA ALA A 105 -23.17 20.53 8.03
C ALA A 105 -24.68 20.31 7.83
N ARG A 106 -25.16 19.06 7.95
CA ARG A 106 -26.57 18.71 7.82
C ARG A 106 -27.39 18.98 9.09
N LEU A 107 -26.74 19.12 10.26
CA LEU A 107 -27.42 19.53 11.48
C LEU A 107 -27.85 21.00 11.33
N LYS A 108 -29.16 21.28 11.38
CA LYS A 108 -29.74 22.62 11.28
C LYS A 108 -29.45 23.50 12.53
N ARG A 109 -28.18 23.71 12.86
CA ARG A 109 -27.74 24.57 13.96
C ARG A 109 -27.35 25.94 13.37
N PRO A 110 -27.96 27.05 13.81
CA PRO A 110 -27.84 28.34 13.11
C PRO A 110 -26.55 29.12 13.43
N TYR A 111 -25.83 28.77 14.50
CA TYR A 111 -24.59 29.43 14.91
C TYR A 111 -23.48 28.38 15.09
N SER A 112 -22.25 28.71 14.67
CA SER A 112 -21.02 27.90 14.78
C SER A 112 -20.86 26.66 13.88
N THR A 113 -21.71 26.45 12.86
CA THR A 113 -21.61 25.27 11.97
C THR A 113 -20.24 25.12 11.31
N ALA A 114 -19.61 26.20 10.86
CA ALA A 114 -18.26 26.16 10.29
C ALA A 114 -17.21 25.69 11.32
N ASN A 115 -17.22 26.25 12.54
CA ASN A 115 -16.32 25.84 13.61
C ASN A 115 -16.54 24.39 14.01
N ASN A 116 -17.80 23.93 14.09
CA ASN A 116 -18.14 22.55 14.42
C ASN A 116 -17.72 21.59 13.30
N VAL A 117 -17.84 21.98 12.03
CA VAL A 117 -17.35 21.21 10.89
C VAL A 117 -15.83 21.07 10.96
N ILE A 118 -15.11 22.17 11.17
CA ILE A 118 -13.64 22.15 11.30
C ILE A 118 -13.22 21.26 12.47
N LEU A 119 -13.87 21.40 13.64
CA LEU A 119 -13.58 20.59 14.81
C LEU A 119 -13.83 19.10 14.55
N ALA A 120 -14.97 18.76 13.96
CA ALA A 120 -15.33 17.37 13.65
C ALA A 120 -14.39 16.75 12.59
N SER A 121 -14.05 17.48 11.53
CA SER A 121 -13.10 17.02 10.52
C SER A 121 -11.70 16.83 11.10
N THR A 122 -11.28 17.71 12.01
CA THR A 122 -9.98 17.60 12.71
C THR A 122 -9.97 16.39 13.64
N ALA A 123 -11.03 16.18 14.42
CA ALA A 123 -11.18 14.98 15.25
C ALA A 123 -11.14 13.69 14.40
N ALA A 124 -11.82 13.70 13.25
CA ALA A 124 -11.78 12.60 12.30
C ALA A 124 -10.37 12.34 11.74
N LEU A 125 -9.58 13.38 11.45
CA LEU A 125 -8.17 13.21 11.03
C LEU A 125 -7.33 12.53 12.10
N VAL A 126 -7.51 12.89 13.38
CA VAL A 126 -6.80 12.27 14.50
C VAL A 126 -7.13 10.78 14.60
N LEU A 127 -8.42 10.42 14.45
CA LEU A 127 -8.88 9.04 14.47
C LEU A 127 -8.50 8.25 13.20
N ALA A 128 -8.27 8.93 12.08
CA ALA A 128 -7.94 8.29 10.81
C ALA A 128 -6.61 7.54 10.83
N ARG A 129 -5.61 8.01 11.58
CA ARG A 129 -4.28 7.37 11.64
C ARG A 129 -4.35 5.91 12.16
N PRO A 130 -4.86 5.63 13.37
CA PRO A 130 -4.95 4.25 13.85
C PRO A 130 -5.92 3.40 13.03
N LEU A 131 -6.99 4.00 12.48
CA LEU A 131 -7.93 3.26 11.64
C LEU A 131 -7.31 2.88 10.29
N GLY A 132 -6.53 3.77 9.67
CA GLY A 132 -5.83 3.51 8.42
C GLY A 132 -4.86 2.34 8.54
N LEU A 133 -4.08 2.27 9.63
CA LEU A 133 -3.18 1.15 9.90
C LEU A 133 -3.94 -0.17 10.09
N THR A 134 -5.09 -0.12 10.76
CA THR A 134 -5.97 -1.28 10.94
C THR A 134 -6.52 -1.77 9.59
N ILE A 135 -7.02 -0.84 8.75
CA ILE A 135 -7.52 -1.16 7.41
C ILE A 135 -6.41 -1.73 6.55
N GLN A 136 -5.19 -1.20 6.63
CA GLN A 136 -4.06 -1.79 5.91
C GLN A 136 -3.86 -3.25 6.32
N ARG A 137 -3.74 -3.51 7.63
CA ARG A 137 -3.45 -4.84 8.18
C ARG A 137 -4.47 -5.90 7.79
N PHE A 138 -5.75 -5.54 7.76
CA PHE A 138 -6.83 -6.53 7.60
C PHE A 138 -7.51 -6.51 6.22
N VAL A 139 -7.38 -5.43 5.47
CA VAL A 139 -8.10 -5.25 4.19
C VAL A 139 -7.14 -5.15 3.01
N THR A 140 -6.09 -4.33 3.10
CA THR A 140 -5.26 -4.03 1.92
C THR A 140 -3.95 -4.81 1.87
N THR A 141 -3.58 -5.54 2.92
CA THR A 141 -2.31 -6.27 3.02
C THR A 141 -2.55 -7.70 3.50
N GLN A 142 -1.65 -8.60 3.13
CA GLN A 142 -1.67 -10.00 3.54
C GLN A 142 -0.23 -10.53 3.49
N THR A 143 0.17 -11.36 4.46
CA THR A 143 1.50 -11.97 4.43
C THR A 143 1.69 -12.81 3.17
N PRO A 144 2.79 -12.63 2.41
CA PRO A 144 3.12 -13.48 1.27
C PRO A 144 3.17 -14.98 1.63
N ASN A 145 2.37 -15.79 0.94
CA ASN A 145 2.38 -17.25 1.06
C ASN A 145 3.72 -17.84 0.57
N SER A 146 3.98 -19.13 0.78
CA SER A 146 5.23 -19.79 0.38
C SER A 146 5.47 -19.86 -1.12
N SER A 147 4.42 -19.82 -1.94
CA SER A 147 4.52 -19.92 -3.40
C SER A 147 4.86 -18.60 -4.09
N MET A 148 4.76 -17.46 -3.40
CA MET A 148 5.22 -16.18 -3.94
C MET A 148 6.74 -16.19 -4.20
N ARG A 149 7.14 -15.76 -5.40
CA ARG A 149 8.54 -15.59 -5.81
C ARG A 149 8.73 -14.26 -6.51
N ILE A 150 9.87 -13.62 -6.27
CA ILE A 150 10.31 -12.45 -7.04
C ILE A 150 11.02 -12.98 -8.30
N LEU A 151 10.63 -12.48 -9.46
CA LEU A 151 11.15 -12.96 -10.75
C LEU A 151 12.25 -12.06 -11.30
N GLU A 152 12.01 -10.76 -11.32
CA GLU A 152 12.90 -9.77 -11.92
C GLU A 152 12.61 -8.37 -11.37
N VAL A 153 13.63 -7.51 -11.42
CA VAL A 153 13.49 -6.07 -11.21
C VAL A 153 13.81 -5.36 -12.51
N LYS A 154 12.86 -4.59 -13.03
CA LYS A 154 13.03 -3.83 -14.28
C LYS A 154 13.10 -2.33 -13.99
N PRO A 155 14.21 -1.65 -14.31
CA PRO A 155 14.27 -0.20 -14.23
C PRO A 155 13.39 0.42 -15.31
N MET A 156 12.70 1.49 -14.96
CA MET A 156 11.74 2.19 -15.80
C MET A 156 11.78 3.70 -15.52
N LYS A 157 11.22 4.49 -16.44
CA LYS A 157 10.89 5.89 -16.20
C LYS A 157 9.39 6.06 -16.40
N VAL A 158 8.71 6.53 -15.36
CA VAL A 158 7.26 6.74 -15.37
C VAL A 158 7.02 8.21 -15.08
N PHE A 159 6.39 8.92 -16.04
CA PHE A 159 6.18 10.38 -15.98
C PHE A 159 7.45 11.19 -15.66
N GLY A 160 8.61 10.74 -16.15
CA GLY A 160 9.91 11.38 -15.91
C GLY A 160 10.56 11.06 -14.57
N ALA A 161 9.88 10.34 -13.67
CA ALA A 161 10.44 9.85 -12.42
C ALA A 161 11.11 8.49 -12.59
N ASN A 162 12.22 8.26 -11.87
CA ASN A 162 12.87 6.96 -11.79
C ASN A 162 11.97 5.98 -11.03
N ALA A 163 11.69 4.85 -11.65
CA ALA A 163 10.84 3.80 -11.11
C ALA A 163 11.45 2.43 -11.41
N HIS A 164 11.11 1.44 -10.60
CA HIS A 164 11.56 0.08 -10.77
C HIS A 164 10.38 -0.85 -10.55
N PHE A 165 10.08 -1.68 -11.54
CA PHE A 165 9.02 -2.67 -11.42
C PHE A 165 9.60 -3.99 -10.91
N VAL A 166 9.18 -4.38 -9.71
CA VAL A 166 9.48 -5.67 -9.10
C VAL A 166 8.37 -6.63 -9.50
N ARG A 167 8.69 -7.57 -10.37
CA ARG A 167 7.73 -8.56 -10.86
C ARG A 167 7.71 -9.76 -9.94
N THR A 168 6.51 -10.19 -9.58
CA THR A 168 6.31 -11.39 -8.74
C THR A 168 5.46 -12.42 -9.47
N GLU A 169 5.60 -13.67 -9.04
CA GLU A 169 4.68 -14.75 -9.39
C GLU A 169 4.16 -15.37 -8.10
N ASN A 170 2.84 -15.55 -8.01
CA ASN A 170 2.21 -16.20 -6.88
C ASN A 170 1.06 -17.08 -7.40
N PRO A 171 1.34 -18.36 -7.73
CA PRO A 171 0.36 -19.27 -8.28
C PRO A 171 -0.85 -19.44 -7.37
N ASP A 172 -0.64 -19.57 -6.06
CA ASP A 172 -1.75 -19.85 -5.15
C ASP A 172 -2.65 -18.63 -4.98
N ALA A 173 -2.11 -17.41 -4.97
CA ALA A 173 -2.92 -16.19 -4.83
C ALA A 173 -3.46 -15.64 -6.15
N SER A 174 -3.10 -16.25 -7.29
CA SER A 174 -3.53 -15.84 -8.63
C SER A 174 -4.96 -16.29 -8.99
N GLY A 175 -5.54 -17.19 -8.20
CA GLY A 175 -6.94 -17.58 -8.31
C GLY A 175 -7.88 -16.45 -7.88
N LEU A 176 -8.99 -16.26 -8.60
CA LEU A 176 -10.03 -15.26 -8.27
C LEU A 176 -10.69 -15.47 -6.90
N PHE A 177 -10.53 -16.66 -6.30
CA PHE A 177 -11.14 -17.07 -5.03
C PHE A 177 -10.13 -17.67 -4.04
N ALA A 178 -8.84 -17.41 -4.23
CA ALA A 178 -7.78 -17.90 -3.35
C ALA A 178 -7.37 -16.90 -2.26
#